data_AF-A0A8J4UTB8-F1
#
_entry.id   AF-A0A8J4UTB8-F1
#
_cell.length_a   1.000
_cell.length_b   1.000
_cell.length_c   1.000
_cell.angle_alpha   90.00
_cell.angle_beta   90.00
_cell.angle_gamma   90.00
#
_symmetry.space_group_name_H-M   'P 1'
#
loop_
_entity.id
_entity.type
_entity.pdbx_description
1 polymer ?
#
loop_
_entity_poly.entity_id
_entity_poly.type
_entity_poly.pdbx_seq_one_letter_code
_entity_poly.pdbx_strand_id
1 'polypeptide(L)'
;MGESEKRTAGNKELSERGQWSNKVEFFLAVAGNIIGLGNVWRFPYLCFKNGGGAFLIPYILFAVTCGVPLFLLDICIGQYTKLSPAIFWGKICPLAEGFGHGGYVISLYSAICYNMLLAWALFYLIASLSSPLPWTTCGNLWNT
;
A
#
# COMPACT_ATOMS: atom_id res chain seq x y z
N MET A 1 18.75 -38.74 -14.72
CA MET A 1 19.03 -38.51 -13.28
C MET A 1 18.90 -37.03 -12.88
N GLY A 2 19.49 -36.07 -13.59
CA GLY A 2 19.52 -34.65 -13.18
C GLY A 2 18.21 -33.85 -13.25
N GLU A 3 17.14 -34.37 -13.88
CA GLU A 3 15.85 -33.68 -13.96
C GLU A 3 14.99 -33.84 -12.70
N SER A 4 15.12 -34.99 -12.01
CA SER A 4 14.43 -35.29 -10.74
C SER A 4 14.99 -34.45 -9.59
N GLU A 5 16.30 -34.25 -9.57
CA GLU A 5 16.99 -33.43 -8.56
C GLU A 5 16.65 -31.95 -8.71
N LYS A 6 16.58 -31.43 -9.96
CA LYS A 6 16.12 -30.06 -10.25
C LYS A 6 14.67 -29.82 -9.83
N ARG A 7 13.77 -30.79 -10.04
CA ARG A 7 12.37 -30.70 -9.59
C ARG A 7 12.25 -30.70 -8.07
N THR A 8 13.07 -31.49 -7.39
CA THR A 8 13.07 -31.58 -5.93
C THR A 8 13.67 -30.33 -5.28
N ALA A 9 14.73 -29.76 -5.85
CA ALA A 9 15.33 -28.50 -5.42
C ALA A 9 14.38 -27.31 -5.65
N GLY A 10 13.72 -27.24 -6.82
CA GLY A 10 12.72 -26.21 -7.11
C GLY A 10 11.50 -26.26 -6.19
N ASN A 11 11.02 -27.44 -5.82
CA ASN A 11 9.94 -27.59 -4.84
C ASN A 11 10.34 -27.18 -3.42
N LYS A 12 11.61 -27.37 -3.02
CA LYS A 12 12.12 -26.90 -1.72
C LYS A 12 12.15 -25.37 -1.63
N GLU A 13 12.69 -24.69 -2.65
CA GLU A 13 12.69 -23.21 -2.67
C GLU A 13 11.27 -22.60 -2.66
N LEU A 14 10.32 -23.24 -3.38
CA LEU A 14 8.92 -22.80 -3.38
C LEU A 14 8.24 -22.98 -2.02
N SER A 15 8.62 -24.03 -1.29
CA SER A 15 8.14 -24.31 0.07
C SER A 15 8.70 -23.33 1.10
N GLU A 16 9.94 -22.86 0.94
CA GLU A 16 10.57 -21.89 1.86
C GLU A 16 10.06 -20.46 1.65
N ARG A 17 9.72 -20.07 0.41
CA ARG A 17 9.26 -18.70 0.09
C ARG A 17 7.80 -18.44 0.44
N GLY A 18 7.00 -19.49 0.64
CA GLY A 18 5.56 -19.41 0.78
C GLY A 18 4.85 -19.04 -0.52
N GLN A 19 3.68 -19.62 -0.76
CA GLN A 19 2.83 -19.30 -1.90
C GLN A 19 1.44 -18.88 -1.42
N TRP A 20 0.79 -18.01 -2.18
CA TRP A 20 -0.61 -17.70 -1.97
C TRP A 20 -1.46 -18.94 -2.22
N SER A 21 -2.36 -19.25 -1.29
CA SER A 21 -3.26 -20.40 -1.41
C SER A 21 -4.28 -20.16 -2.52
N ASN A 22 -4.81 -18.92 -2.59
CA ASN A 22 -5.81 -18.53 -3.57
C ASN A 22 -5.45 -17.25 -4.32
N LYS A 23 -5.87 -17.16 -5.60
CA LYS A 23 -5.75 -15.94 -6.41
C LYS A 23 -6.54 -14.76 -5.83
N VAL A 24 -7.65 -15.05 -5.17
CA VAL A 24 -8.52 -14.03 -4.54
C VAL A 24 -7.83 -13.40 -3.33
N GLU A 25 -7.08 -14.17 -2.54
CA GLU A 25 -6.29 -13.65 -1.41
C GLU A 25 -5.25 -12.64 -1.89
N PHE A 26 -4.55 -12.98 -2.98
CA PHE A 26 -3.60 -12.05 -3.61
C PHE A 26 -4.29 -10.77 -4.10
N PHE A 27 -5.42 -10.90 -4.81
CA PHE A 27 -6.14 -9.73 -5.32
C PHE A 27 -6.65 -8.84 -4.18
N LEU A 28 -7.19 -9.43 -3.11
CA LEU A 28 -7.68 -8.70 -1.95
C LEU A 28 -6.55 -7.99 -1.20
N ALA A 29 -5.39 -8.64 -1.04
CA ALA A 29 -4.21 -8.04 -0.44
C ALA A 29 -3.72 -6.83 -1.25
N VAL A 30 -3.67 -6.96 -2.57
CA VAL A 30 -3.28 -5.88 -3.48
C VAL A 30 -4.30 -4.74 -3.46
N ALA A 31 -5.60 -5.04 -3.49
CA ALA A 31 -6.65 -4.03 -3.41
C ALA A 31 -6.61 -3.27 -2.07
N GLY A 32 -6.40 -3.97 -0.95
CA GLY A 32 -6.24 -3.37 0.37
C GLY A 32 -4.99 -2.47 0.47
N ASN A 33 -3.92 -2.79 -0.24
CA ASN A 33 -2.73 -1.94 -0.30
C ASN A 33 -2.93 -0.66 -1.13
N ILE A 34 -3.80 -0.68 -2.15
CA ILE A 34 -4.07 0.48 -3.02
C ILE A 34 -5.11 1.43 -2.38
N ILE A 35 -6.10 0.86 -1.68
CA ILE A 35 -7.17 1.64 -1.06
C ILE A 35 -6.71 2.13 0.32
N GLY A 36 -6.08 3.31 0.35
CA GLY A 36 -5.63 3.96 1.59
C GLY A 36 -6.53 5.09 2.07
N LEU A 37 -6.38 5.49 3.35
CA LEU A 37 -7.08 6.65 3.92
C LEU A 37 -6.83 7.95 3.14
N GLY A 38 -5.69 8.07 2.46
CA GLY A 38 -5.40 9.20 1.58
C GLY A 38 -6.46 9.43 0.49
N ASN A 39 -7.09 8.37 -0.01
CA ASN A 39 -8.17 8.48 -0.99
C ASN A 39 -9.46 9.05 -0.38
N VAL A 40 -9.65 8.93 0.93
CA VAL A 40 -10.87 9.37 1.62
C VAL A 40 -10.88 10.88 1.86
N TRP A 41 -9.75 11.48 2.25
CA TRP A 41 -9.69 12.93 2.52
C TRP A 41 -8.94 13.73 1.46
N ARG A 42 -7.85 13.19 0.89
CA ARG A 42 -6.93 13.99 0.07
C ARG A 42 -7.46 14.14 -1.34
N PHE A 43 -8.03 13.07 -1.89
CA PHE A 43 -8.64 13.11 -3.22
C PHE A 43 -9.81 14.11 -3.28
N PRO A 44 -10.81 14.09 -2.36
CA PRO A 44 -11.85 15.12 -2.35
C PRO A 44 -11.29 16.52 -2.15
N TYR A 45 -10.34 16.70 -1.22
CA TYR A 45 -9.73 18.01 -0.96
C TYR A 45 -9.05 18.59 -2.21
N LEU A 46 -8.29 17.78 -2.96
CA LEU A 46 -7.66 18.22 -4.21
C LEU A 46 -8.68 18.49 -5.31
N CYS A 47 -9.70 17.65 -5.46
CA CYS A 47 -10.80 17.87 -6.40
C CYS A 47 -11.45 19.23 -6.14
N PHE A 48 -11.86 19.52 -4.89
CA PHE A 48 -12.52 20.78 -4.56
C PHE A 48 -11.63 22.00 -4.82
N LYS A 49 -10.33 21.93 -4.48
CA LYS A 49 -9.42 23.06 -4.68
C LYS A 49 -9.09 23.31 -6.16
N ASN A 50 -9.06 22.27 -7.00
CA ASN A 50 -8.59 22.35 -8.38
C ASN A 50 -9.73 22.40 -9.42
N GLY A 51 -10.84 23.07 -9.10
CA GLY A 51 -11.96 23.23 -10.04
C GLY A 51 -12.97 22.09 -10.03
N GLY A 52 -13.07 21.34 -8.94
CA GLY A 52 -14.09 20.31 -8.72
C GLY A 52 -14.00 19.19 -9.75
N GLY A 53 -15.10 18.98 -10.48
CA GLY A 53 -15.21 17.91 -11.48
C GLY A 53 -14.23 18.05 -12.66
N ALA A 54 -13.73 19.24 -12.98
CA ALA A 54 -12.76 19.42 -14.06
C ALA A 54 -11.42 18.75 -13.77
N PHE A 55 -11.05 18.57 -12.49
CA PHE A 55 -9.83 17.88 -12.07
C PHE A 55 -9.85 16.38 -12.42
N LEU A 56 -11.04 15.77 -12.60
CA LEU A 56 -11.18 14.35 -12.93
C LEU A 56 -10.63 14.02 -14.32
N ILE A 57 -10.72 14.94 -15.28
CA ILE A 57 -10.28 14.71 -16.67
C ILE A 57 -8.76 14.43 -16.73
N PRO A 58 -7.88 15.35 -16.26
CA PRO A 58 -6.45 15.06 -16.24
C PRO A 58 -6.11 13.91 -15.28
N TYR A 59 -6.84 13.78 -14.15
CA TYR A 59 -6.60 12.70 -13.19
C TYR A 59 -6.77 11.31 -13.83
N ILE A 60 -7.89 11.06 -14.53
CA ILE A 60 -8.13 9.78 -15.20
C ILE A 60 -7.13 9.57 -16.34
N LEU A 61 -6.80 10.61 -17.10
CA LEU A 61 -5.82 10.52 -18.18
C LEU A 61 -4.46 10.03 -17.65
N PHE A 62 -3.90 10.70 -16.63
CA PHE A 62 -2.65 10.28 -16.00
C PHE A 62 -2.74 8.92 -15.30
N ALA A 63 -3.89 8.59 -14.71
CA ALA A 63 -4.10 7.28 -14.10
C ALA A 63 -4.03 6.16 -15.13
N VAL A 64 -4.63 6.33 -16.32
CA VAL A 64 -4.61 5.31 -17.38
C VAL A 64 -3.28 5.30 -18.13
N THR A 65 -2.67 6.45 -18.41
CA THR A 65 -1.43 6.52 -19.21
C THR A 65 -0.17 6.22 -18.40
N CYS A 66 -0.16 6.55 -17.10
CA CYS A 66 1.02 6.38 -16.25
C CYS A 66 0.75 5.46 -15.06
N GLY A 67 -0.39 5.63 -14.38
CA GLY A 67 -0.72 4.84 -13.18
C GLY A 67 -0.83 3.34 -13.46
N VAL A 68 -1.70 2.96 -14.40
CA VAL A 68 -1.94 1.55 -14.76
C VAL A 68 -0.68 0.87 -15.30
N PRO A 69 0.09 1.46 -16.25
CA PRO A 69 1.32 0.83 -16.74
C PRO A 69 2.38 0.66 -15.65
N LEU A 70 2.57 1.65 -14.77
CA LEU A 70 3.54 1.54 -13.68
C LEU A 70 3.15 0.44 -12.68
N PHE A 71 1.86 0.35 -12.35
CA PHE A 71 1.35 -0.68 -11.46
C PHE A 71 1.50 -2.10 -12.05
N LEU A 72 1.17 -2.27 -13.33
CA LEU A 72 1.35 -3.55 -14.02
C LEU A 72 2.84 -3.91 -14.12
N LEU A 73 3.70 -2.94 -14.41
CA LEU A 73 5.15 -3.14 -14.46
C LEU A 73 5.70 -3.63 -13.12
N ASP A 74 5.30 -3.01 -12.00
CA ASP A 74 5.74 -3.41 -10.66
C ASP A 74 5.31 -4.85 -10.33
N ILE A 75 4.06 -5.21 -10.61
CA ILE A 75 3.56 -6.58 -10.39
C ILE A 75 4.29 -7.59 -11.30
N CYS A 76 4.45 -7.28 -12.58
CA CYS A 76 5.14 -8.17 -13.53
C CYS A 76 6.59 -8.41 -13.11
N ILE A 77 7.31 -7.37 -12.71
CA ILE A 77 8.69 -7.47 -12.20
C ILE A 77 8.74 -8.31 -10.93
N GLY A 78 7.84 -8.08 -9.98
CA GLY A 78 7.79 -8.84 -8.72
C GLY A 78 7.48 -10.32 -8.95
N GLN A 79 6.58 -10.64 -9.89
CA GLN A 79 6.25 -12.02 -10.24
C GLN A 79 7.37 -12.72 -11.03
N TYR A 80 8.04 -12.01 -11.93
CA TYR A 80 9.13 -12.56 -12.74
C TYR A 80 10.38 -12.82 -11.90
N THR A 81 10.82 -11.83 -11.12
CA THR A 81 12.07 -11.92 -10.37
C THR A 81 11.91 -12.69 -9.06
N LYS A 82 10.70 -12.70 -8.48
CA LYS A 82 10.42 -13.33 -7.19
C LYS A 82 11.33 -12.82 -6.05
N LEU A 83 11.91 -11.65 -6.20
CA LEU A 83 12.80 -11.02 -5.23
C LEU A 83 12.16 -9.76 -4.65
N SER A 84 12.58 -9.39 -3.44
CA SER A 84 12.21 -8.10 -2.86
C SER A 84 12.85 -6.95 -3.66
N PRO A 85 12.21 -5.76 -3.74
CA PRO A 85 12.69 -4.64 -4.54
C PRO A 85 14.15 -4.25 -4.28
N ALA A 86 14.63 -4.27 -3.02
CA ALA A 86 16.03 -3.95 -2.72
C ALA A 86 17.05 -4.94 -3.31
N ILE A 87 16.74 -6.24 -3.28
CA ILE A 87 17.61 -7.27 -3.83
C ILE A 87 17.53 -7.27 -5.36
N PHE A 88 16.34 -7.04 -5.90
CA PHE A 88 16.09 -6.91 -7.33
C PHE A 88 16.90 -5.77 -7.97
N TRP A 89 16.85 -4.57 -7.37
CA TRP A 89 17.57 -3.41 -7.90
C TRP A 89 19.08 -3.61 -7.89
N GLY A 90 19.64 -4.19 -6.82
CA GLY A 90 21.06 -4.55 -6.77
C GLY A 90 21.48 -5.58 -7.83
N LYS A 91 20.60 -6.52 -8.22
CA LYS A 91 20.89 -7.51 -9.26
C LYS A 91 20.77 -6.99 -10.69
N ILE A 92 19.90 -6.01 -10.95
CA ILE A 92 19.75 -5.40 -12.29
C ILE A 92 20.77 -4.30 -12.51
N CYS A 93 20.90 -3.38 -11.56
CA CYS A 93 21.75 -2.20 -11.66
C CYS A 93 22.30 -1.87 -10.26
N PRO A 94 23.57 -2.18 -9.96
CA PRO A 94 24.14 -1.91 -8.64
C PRO A 94 24.10 -0.41 -8.28
N LEU A 95 24.13 0.49 -9.28
CA LEU A 95 23.97 1.93 -9.06
C LEU A 95 22.56 2.32 -8.57
N ALA A 96 21.53 1.53 -8.91
CA ALA A 96 20.15 1.75 -8.51
C ALA A 96 19.77 1.01 -7.21
N GLU A 97 20.72 0.35 -6.53
CA GLU A 97 20.48 -0.35 -5.26
C GLU A 97 19.89 0.57 -4.16
N GLY A 98 20.24 1.85 -4.21
CA GLY A 98 19.69 2.87 -3.31
C GLY A 98 18.18 3.08 -3.44
N PHE A 99 17.57 2.82 -4.60
CA PHE A 99 16.12 2.95 -4.78
C PHE A 99 15.35 1.96 -3.90
N GLY A 100 15.82 0.72 -3.82
CA GLY A 100 15.15 -0.29 -3.01
C GLY A 100 15.29 -0.03 -1.50
N HIS A 101 16.48 0.40 -1.05
CA HIS A 101 16.69 0.78 0.35
C HIS A 101 15.89 2.04 0.73
N GLY A 102 15.85 3.05 -0.16
CA GLY A 102 15.03 4.25 0.02
C GLY A 102 13.53 3.92 0.15
N GLY A 103 13.04 2.96 -0.65
CA GLY A 103 11.67 2.46 -0.54
C GLY A 103 11.33 1.90 0.85
N TYR A 104 12.25 1.19 1.50
CA TYR A 104 12.05 0.70 2.86
C TYR A 104 11.96 1.82 3.89
N VAL A 105 12.83 2.82 3.80
CA VAL A 105 12.80 3.98 4.72
C VAL A 105 11.50 4.77 4.57
N ILE A 106 11.04 5.00 3.33
CA ILE A 106 9.76 5.68 3.06
C ILE A 106 8.59 4.86 3.62
N SER A 107 8.63 3.53 3.45
CA SER A 107 7.60 2.63 3.97
C SER A 107 7.56 2.62 5.50
N LEU A 108 8.72 2.64 6.16
CA LEU A 108 8.83 2.71 7.61
C LEU A 108 8.23 4.02 8.15
N TYR A 109 8.61 5.16 7.57
CA TYR A 109 8.06 6.45 7.97
C TYR A 109 6.53 6.50 7.78
N SER A 110 6.05 6.01 6.63
CA SER A 110 4.63 5.92 6.33
C SER A 110 3.90 5.04 7.36
N ALA A 111 4.46 3.88 7.71
CA ALA A 111 3.86 2.98 8.70
C ALA A 111 3.69 3.65 10.07
N ILE A 112 4.66 4.44 10.52
CA ILE A 112 4.57 5.15 11.82
C ILE A 112 3.40 6.14 11.80
N CYS A 113 3.31 7.00 10.78
CA CYS A 113 2.23 7.98 10.65
C CYS A 113 0.86 7.31 10.50
N TYR A 114 0.77 6.22 9.74
CA TYR A 114 -0.49 5.50 9.55
C TYR A 114 -0.97 4.81 10.83
N ASN A 115 -0.08 4.20 11.61
CA ASN A 115 -0.44 3.59 12.89
C ASN A 115 -0.97 4.64 13.89
N MET A 116 -0.40 5.83 13.91
CA MET A 116 -0.91 6.94 14.73
C MET A 116 -2.34 7.33 14.33
N LEU A 117 -2.63 7.44 13.03
CA LEU A 117 -3.98 7.75 12.56
C LEU A 117 -4.99 6.63 12.86
N LEU A 118 -4.57 5.37 12.75
CA LEU A 118 -5.40 4.22 13.14
C LEU A 118 -5.69 4.23 14.64
N ALA A 119 -4.72 4.58 15.48
CA ALA A 119 -4.92 4.72 16.92
C ALA A 119 -5.95 5.82 17.25
N TRP A 120 -5.89 6.96 16.57
CA TRP A 120 -6.91 8.01 16.70
C TRP A 120 -8.28 7.55 16.22
N ALA A 121 -8.37 6.90 15.05
CA ALA A 121 -9.63 6.37 14.55
C ALA A 121 -10.26 5.36 15.53
N LEU A 122 -9.44 4.48 16.12
CA LEU A 122 -9.89 3.53 17.14
C LEU A 122 -10.36 4.23 18.42
N PHE A 123 -9.64 5.27 18.87
CA PHE A 123 -10.06 6.08 20.02
C PHE A 123 -11.44 6.71 19.78
N TYR A 124 -11.65 7.35 18.63
CA TYR A 124 -12.96 7.93 18.27
C TYR A 124 -14.04 6.86 18.08
N LEU A 125 -13.70 5.67 17.57
CA LEU A 125 -14.63 4.56 17.46
C LEU A 125 -15.13 4.10 18.83
N ILE A 126 -14.22 3.90 19.79
CA ILE A 126 -14.57 3.50 21.16
C ILE A 126 -15.36 4.62 21.86
N ALA A 127 -14.93 5.87 21.72
CA ALA A 127 -15.64 7.02 22.28
C ALA A 127 -17.06 7.19 21.71
N SER A 128 -17.31 6.76 20.46
CA SER A 128 -18.63 6.78 19.82
C SER A 128 -19.62 5.77 20.40
N LEU A 129 -19.16 4.79 21.19
CA LEU A 129 -20.05 3.85 21.87
C LEU A 129 -20.73 4.45 23.11
N SER A 130 -20.31 5.65 23.54
CA SER A 130 -20.92 6.38 24.65
C SER A 130 -22.01 7.32 24.13
N SER A 131 -23.17 7.34 24.80
CA SER A 131 -24.26 8.28 24.56
C SER A 131 -24.45 9.16 25.80
N PRO A 132 -24.39 10.50 25.71
CA PRO A 132 -24.19 11.33 24.50
C PRO A 132 -22.73 11.32 24.01
N LEU A 133 -22.51 11.62 22.72
CA LEU A 133 -21.17 11.64 22.14
C LEU A 133 -20.34 12.78 22.75
N PRO A 134 -19.07 12.55 23.13
CA PRO A 134 -18.30 13.51 23.91
C PRO A 134 -18.03 14.84 23.19
N TRP A 135 -18.03 14.88 21.86
CA TRP A 135 -17.87 16.11 21.06
C TRP A 135 -19.18 16.84 20.77
N THR A 136 -20.31 16.43 21.34
CA THR A 136 -21.59 17.14 21.15
C THR A 136 -21.81 18.28 22.13
N THR A 137 -21.18 18.22 23.31
CA THR A 137 -21.37 19.21 24.37
C THR A 137 -20.08 19.97 24.66
N CYS A 138 -20.23 21.23 25.07
CA CYS A 138 -19.08 22.08 25.42
C CYS A 138 -18.66 21.94 26.90
N GLY A 139 -19.32 21.11 27.71
CA GLY A 139 -19.07 20.98 29.15
C GLY A 139 -17.94 20.01 29.56
N ASN A 140 -17.03 19.65 28.65
CA ASN A 140 -15.95 18.71 28.95
C ASN A 140 -14.74 19.38 29.59
N LEU A 141 -13.93 18.59 30.29
CA LEU A 141 -12.72 19.04 30.98
C LEU A 141 -11.64 19.61 30.04
N TRP A 142 -11.68 19.26 28.76
CA TRP A 142 -10.74 19.73 27.73
C TRP A 142 -11.26 20.92 26.93
N ASN A 143 -12.50 21.35 27.14
CA ASN A 143 -13.04 22.53 26.49
C ASN A 143 -12.60 23.77 27.28
N THR A 144 -12.16 24.80 26.56
CA THR A 144 -11.82 26.12 27.12
C THR A 144 -13.04 27.03 27.13
#